data_AF-A0A366L706-F1
#
_entry.id   AF-A0A366L706-F1
#
_cell.length_a   1.000
_cell.length_b   1.000
_cell.length_c   1.000
_cell.angle_alpha   90.00
_cell.angle_beta   90.00
_cell.angle_gamma   90.00
#
_symmetry.space_group_name_H-M   'P 1'
#
loop_
_entity.id
_entity.type
_entity.pdbx_description
1 polymer ?
#
loop_
_entity_poly.entity_id
_entity_poly.type
_entity_poly.pdbx_seq_one_letter_code
_entity_poly.pdbx_strand_id
1 'polypeptide(L)'
;MRQNVFHQALRTQVLTASGIESISLENCRDISIQIFNKDKNYLSQKTLQKFFGLIPQSADPSPFLLDSMAGFIGKISWDQFQKEFNGYRISGISVTSLD
;
A
#
# COMPACT_ATOMS: atom_id res chain seq x y z
N MET A 1 1.69 -7.01 -16.43
CA MET A 1 2.22 -6.11 -15.39
C MET A 1 2.86 -6.96 -14.31
N ARG A 2 4.15 -6.77 -14.01
CA ARG A 2 4.76 -7.40 -12.83
C ARG A 2 4.09 -6.76 -11.61
N GLN A 3 3.31 -7.52 -10.84
CA GLN A 3 2.82 -7.03 -9.57
C GLN A 3 4.04 -6.84 -8.66
N ASN A 4 4.28 -5.60 -8.25
CA ASN A 4 5.34 -5.30 -7.31
C ASN A 4 4.93 -5.88 -5.94
N VAL A 5 5.72 -6.81 -5.41
CA VAL A 5 5.47 -7.46 -4.10
C VAL A 5 5.28 -6.43 -2.98
N PHE A 6 5.97 -5.29 -3.06
CA PHE A 6 5.82 -4.21 -2.10
C PHE A 6 4.42 -3.56 -2.20
N HIS A 7 3.86 -3.39 -3.41
CA HIS A 7 2.51 -2.85 -3.56
C HIS A 7 1.48 -3.82 -2.97
N GLN A 8 1.66 -5.12 -3.17
CA GLN A 8 0.78 -6.13 -2.57
C GLN A 8 0.85 -6.09 -1.04
N ALA A 9 2.04 -6.05 -0.47
CA ALA A 9 2.23 -5.92 0.98
C ALA A 9 1.61 -4.63 1.53
N LEU A 10 1.75 -3.50 0.82
CA LEU A 10 1.18 -2.22 1.23
C LEU A 10 -0.35 -2.29 1.23
N ARG A 11 -0.96 -2.85 0.18
CA ARG A 11 -2.42 -3.06 0.11
C ARG A 11 -2.90 -3.86 1.31
N THR A 12 -2.26 -4.99 1.61
CA THR A 12 -2.65 -5.85 2.73
C THR A 12 -2.59 -5.10 4.06
N GLN A 13 -1.50 -4.37 4.33
CA GLN A 13 -1.36 -3.63 5.59
C GLN A 13 -2.37 -2.48 5.69
N VAL A 14 -2.68 -1.78 4.60
CA VAL A 14 -3.71 -0.73 4.58
C VAL A 14 -5.09 -1.34 4.86
N LEU A 15 -5.41 -2.50 4.31
CA LEU A 15 -6.67 -3.21 4.58
C LEU A 15 -6.79 -3.61 6.05
N THR A 16 -5.73 -4.19 6.62
CA THR A 16 -5.65 -4.52 8.05
C THR A 16 -5.84 -3.28 8.91
N ALA A 17 -5.13 -2.18 8.61
CA ALA A 17 -5.24 -0.93 9.36
C ALA A 17 -6.64 -0.29 9.25
N SER A 18 -7.35 -0.55 8.16
CA SER A 18 -8.71 -0.04 7.91
C SER A 18 -9.82 -0.95 8.45
N GLY A 19 -9.48 -2.12 9.00
CA GLY A 19 -10.46 -3.12 9.45
C GLY A 19 -11.27 -3.74 8.32
N ILE A 20 -10.72 -3.82 7.09
CA ILE A 20 -11.40 -4.35 5.91
C ILE A 20 -10.79 -5.71 5.53
N GLU A 21 -11.61 -6.75 5.51
CA GLU A 21 -11.15 -8.10 5.10
C GLU A 21 -11.14 -8.28 3.58
N SER A 22 -12.14 -7.72 2.89
CA SER A 22 -12.30 -7.82 1.43
C SER A 22 -12.60 -6.45 0.85
N ILE A 23 -11.79 -6.03 -0.13
CA ILE A 23 -11.87 -4.70 -0.72
C ILE A 23 -12.97 -4.62 -1.79
N SER A 24 -13.80 -3.58 -1.70
CA SER A 24 -14.79 -3.21 -2.73
C SER A 24 -14.66 -1.74 -3.14
N LEU A 25 -15.43 -1.33 -4.17
CA LEU A 25 -15.44 0.04 -4.67
C LEU A 25 -15.89 1.06 -3.60
N GLU A 26 -16.80 0.66 -2.71
CA GLU A 26 -17.33 1.51 -1.63
C GLU A 26 -16.30 1.74 -0.54
N ASN A 27 -15.56 0.68 -0.17
CA ASN A 27 -14.53 0.77 0.88
C ASN A 27 -13.41 1.75 0.53
N CYS A 28 -13.12 1.97 -0.76
CA CYS A 28 -12.13 2.95 -1.20
C CYS A 28 -12.47 4.38 -0.77
N ARG A 29 -13.76 4.72 -0.60
CA ARG A 29 -14.18 6.01 -0.06
C ARG A 29 -13.84 6.12 1.42
N ASP A 30 -14.12 5.06 2.19
CA ASP A 30 -13.85 5.04 3.62
C ASP A 30 -12.35 5.11 3.90
N ILE A 31 -11.53 4.36 3.14
CA ILE A 31 -10.06 4.43 3.23
C ILE A 31 -9.58 5.86 2.93
N SER A 32 -10.13 6.53 1.91
CA SER A 32 -9.78 7.93 1.60
C SER A 32 -10.02 8.85 2.80
N ILE A 33 -11.18 8.71 3.46
CA ILE A 33 -11.55 9.50 4.65
C ILE A 33 -10.62 9.17 5.81
N GLN A 34 -10.28 7.90 6.03
CA GLN A 34 -9.38 7.48 7.11
C GLN A 34 -7.97 8.05 6.93
N ILE A 35 -7.41 7.97 5.71
CA ILE A 35 -6.09 8.54 5.37
C ILE A 35 -6.11 10.06 5.61
N PHE A 36 -7.14 10.75 5.13
CA PHE A 36 -7.27 12.19 5.34
C PHE A 36 -7.39 12.55 6.82
N ASN A 37 -8.18 11.80 7.59
CA ASN A 37 -8.34 12.07 9.02
C ASN A 37 -7.02 11.93 9.77
N LYS A 38 -6.22 10.91 9.43
CA LYS A 38 -4.95 10.60 10.07
C LYS A 38 -3.83 11.58 9.68
N ASP A 39 -3.58 11.74 8.38
CA ASP A 39 -2.36 12.40 7.89
C ASP A 39 -2.64 13.68 7.09
N LYS A 40 -3.92 14.07 6.93
CA LYS A 40 -4.38 15.20 6.10
C LYS A 40 -4.03 15.07 4.60
N ASN A 41 -3.54 13.91 4.18
CA ASN A 41 -3.33 13.58 2.78
C ASN A 41 -4.65 13.16 2.12
N TYR A 42 -4.94 13.74 0.96
CA TYR A 42 -6.13 13.38 0.18
C TYR A 42 -5.77 12.45 -0.97
N LEU A 43 -6.37 11.27 -0.98
CA LEU A 43 -6.33 10.34 -2.10
C LEU A 43 -7.73 10.12 -2.64
N SER A 44 -7.95 10.38 -3.92
CA SER A 44 -9.27 10.19 -4.52
C SER A 44 -9.70 8.72 -4.47
N GLN A 45 -11.01 8.47 -4.34
CA GLN A 45 -11.58 7.12 -4.41
C GLN A 45 -11.11 6.37 -5.67
N LYS A 46 -11.07 7.04 -6.82
CA LYS A 46 -10.62 6.46 -8.10
C LYS A 46 -9.14 6.07 -8.07
N THR A 47 -8.30 6.87 -7.39
CA THR A 47 -6.88 6.54 -7.19
C THR A 47 -6.73 5.27 -6.38
N LEU A 48 -7.49 5.13 -5.28
CA LEU A 48 -7.49 3.94 -4.44
C LEU A 48 -8.04 2.71 -5.17
N GLN A 49 -9.12 2.86 -5.93
CA GLN A 49 -9.68 1.76 -6.74
C GLN A 49 -8.67 1.20 -7.74
N LYS A 50 -7.92 2.07 -8.44
CA LYS A 50 -6.81 1.65 -9.31
C LYS A 50 -5.71 0.96 -8.50
N PHE A 51 -5.32 1.57 -7.38
CA PHE A 51 -4.26 1.02 -6.55
C PHE A 51 -4.61 -0.36 -6.00
N PHE A 52 -5.84 -0.61 -5.56
CA PHE A 52 -6.29 -1.93 -5.10
C PHE A 52 -6.60 -2.92 -6.23
N GLY A 53 -6.48 -2.51 -7.50
CA GLY A 53 -6.72 -3.37 -8.66
C GLY A 53 -8.20 -3.61 -8.97
N LEU A 54 -9.11 -2.80 -8.41
CA LEU A 54 -10.55 -2.87 -8.70
C LEU A 54 -10.88 -2.31 -10.09
N ILE A 55 -10.02 -1.43 -10.61
CA ILE A 55 -10.14 -0.81 -11.93
C ILE A 55 -8.77 -0.87 -12.62
N PRO A 56 -8.71 -1.02 -13.96
CA PRO A 56 -7.45 -0.97 -14.68
C PRO A 56 -6.62 0.28 -14.39
N GLN A 57 -5.33 0.06 -14.15
CA GLN A 57 -4.35 1.10 -13.92
C GLN A 57 -3.56 1.35 -15.21
N SER A 58 -3.43 2.62 -15.61
CA SER A 58 -2.77 3.03 -16.85
C SER A 58 -1.30 3.45 -16.68
N ALA A 59 -0.87 3.70 -15.44
CA ALA A 59 0.45 4.20 -15.08
C ALA A 59 0.81 3.75 -13.66
N ASP A 60 2.09 3.69 -13.33
CA ASP A 60 2.54 3.31 -11.99
C ASP A 60 2.00 4.23 -10.88
N PRO A 61 1.83 3.72 -9.64
CA PRO A 61 1.46 4.55 -8.49
C PRO A 61 2.42 5.74 -8.34
N SER A 62 1.87 6.93 -8.05
CA SER A 62 2.71 8.10 -7.79
C SER A 62 3.44 7.97 -6.45
N PRO A 63 4.61 8.61 -6.27
CA PRO A 63 5.30 8.65 -4.98
C PRO A 63 4.39 9.16 -3.85
N PHE A 64 3.64 10.24 -4.10
CA PHE A 64 2.68 10.77 -3.13
C PHE A 64 1.64 9.75 -2.67
N LEU A 65 1.13 8.92 -3.59
CA LEU A 65 0.18 7.85 -3.27
C LEU A 65 0.82 6.81 -2.35
N LEU A 66 2.05 6.39 -2.67
CA LEU A 66 2.79 5.39 -1.90
C LEU A 66 3.17 5.91 -0.51
N ASP A 67 3.67 7.14 -0.41
CA ASP A 67 3.99 7.80 0.85
C ASP A 67 2.74 8.02 1.72
N SER A 68 1.62 8.45 1.11
CA SER A 68 0.36 8.63 1.84
C SER A 68 -0.16 7.32 2.45
N MET A 69 -0.05 6.21 1.71
CA MET A 69 -0.46 4.90 2.23
C MET A 69 0.54 4.33 3.25
N ALA A 70 1.83 4.58 3.08
CA ALA A 70 2.85 4.22 4.06
C ALA A 70 2.65 5.00 5.38
N GLY A 71 2.41 6.31 5.29
CA GLY A 71 2.00 7.19 6.39
C GLY A 71 0.80 6.64 7.15
N PHE A 72 -0.23 6.24 6.40
CA PHE A 72 -1.45 5.74 6.98
C PHE A 72 -1.25 4.48 7.84
N ILE A 73 -0.30 3.62 7.49
CA ILE A 73 0.07 2.43 8.29
C ILE A 73 1.20 2.69 9.31
N GLY A 74 1.56 3.96 9.52
CA GLY A 74 2.53 4.41 10.53
C GLY A 74 4.00 4.39 10.09
N LYS A 75 4.28 4.33 8.78
CA LYS A 75 5.65 4.49 8.24
C LYS A 75 5.88 5.94 7.84
N ILE A 76 7.13 6.41 7.90
CA ILE A 76 7.50 7.78 7.54
C ILE A 76 7.41 7.97 6.02
N SER A 77 7.80 6.96 5.25
CA SER A 77 7.81 7.02 3.78
C SER A 77 7.68 5.64 3.15
N TRP A 78 7.43 5.64 1.84
CA TRP A 78 7.48 4.46 1.00
C TRP A 78 8.85 3.75 1.06
N ASP A 79 9.95 4.52 1.03
CA ASP A 79 11.29 3.96 1.11
C ASP A 79 11.54 3.26 2.45
N GLN A 80 11.03 3.81 3.55
CA GLN A 80 11.11 3.14 4.86
C GLN A 80 10.32 1.84 4.85
N PHE A 81 9.09 1.86 4.31
CA PHE A 81 8.27 0.67 4.16
C PHE A 81 9.02 -0.44 3.39
N GLN A 82 9.66 -0.11 2.27
CA GLN A 82 10.41 -1.07 1.47
C GLN A 82 11.61 -1.65 2.22
N LYS A 83 12.38 -0.81 2.94
CA LYS A 83 13.52 -1.24 3.75
C LYS A 83 13.11 -2.18 4.86
N GLU A 84 12.04 -1.86 5.58
CA GLU A 84 11.53 -2.71 6.65
C GLU A 84 10.99 -4.04 6.10
N PHE A 85 10.20 -4.01 5.02
CA PHE A 85 9.69 -5.23 4.39
C PHE A 85 10.83 -6.15 3.92
N ASN A 86 11.90 -5.59 3.35
CA ASN A 86 13.10 -6.35 3.02
C ASN A 86 13.84 -6.87 4.26
N GLY A 87 13.94 -6.07 5.32
CA GLY A 87 14.50 -6.48 6.60
C GLY A 87 13.78 -7.70 7.20
N TYR A 88 12.44 -7.73 7.15
CA TYR A 88 11.64 -8.88 7.58
C TYR A 88 11.87 -10.14 6.73
N ARG A 89 12.11 -9.99 5.42
CA ARG A 89 12.45 -11.13 4.54
C ARG A 89 13.87 -11.65 4.77
N ILE A 90 14.78 -10.84 5.28
CA ILE A 90 16.16 -11.26 5.60
C ILE A 90 16.22 -11.89 6.99
N SER A 91 15.41 -11.43 7.96
CA SER A 91 15.34 -12.00 9.31
C SER A 91 14.46 -13.26 9.40
N GLY A 92 13.54 -13.48 8.45
CA GLY A 92 12.85 -14.74 8.22
C GLY A 92 13.43 -15.46 7.00
N ILE A 93 14.53 -16.20 7.19
CA ILE A 93 15.38 -16.82 6.16
C ILE A 93 14.61 -17.30 4.91
N SER A 94 15.01 -16.79 3.75
CA SER A 94 15.20 -17.58 2.53
C SER A 94 16.46 -17.09 1.85
N VAL A 95 17.58 -17.65 2.30
CA VAL A 95 18.77 -17.80 1.46
C VAL A 95 18.37 -18.69 0.29
N THR A 96 18.38 -18.13 -0.90
CA THR A 96 18.87 -18.88 -2.05
C THR A 96 19.95 -18.03 -2.68
N SER A 97 21.17 -18.19 -2.17
CA SER A 97 22.34 -18.10 -3.04
C SER A 97 22.08 -19.01 -4.23
N LEU A 98 22.22 -18.46 -5.43
CA LEU A 98 22.56 -19.24 -6.59
C LEU A 98 23.77 -18.55 -7.20
N ASP A 99 24.84 -19.34 -7.27
CA ASP A 99 26.07 -19.09 -8.02
C ASP A 99 25.79 -18.74 -9.49
#